data_AF-A0A7K2MBN0-F1
#
_entry.id   AF-A0A7K2MBN0-F1
#
_cell.length_a   1.000
_cell.length_b   1.000
_cell.length_c   1.000
_cell.angle_alpha   90.00
_cell.angle_beta   90.00
_cell.angle_gamma   90.00
#
_symmetry.space_group_name_H-M   'P 1'
#
loop_
_entity.id
_entity.type
_entity.pdbx_description
1 polymer ?
#
loop_
_entity_poly.entity_id
_entity_poly.type
_entity_poly.pdbx_seq_one_letter_code
_entity_poly.pdbx_strand_id
1 'polypeptide(L)'
;MSTDPMADDAYQPTGSNEEQEDAAPLDMQDAVDERTYDDTLDEGYSPPEKPLGVDKYGTTAAEQHEGETLDQRLAQERPDVGEPEGDGVGDLPGGEGEPVDPEAGT
;
A
#
# COMPACT_ATOMS: atom_id res chain seq x y z
N MET A 1 -22.17 12.41 46.11
CA MET A 1 -21.49 11.43 45.27
C MET A 1 -22.52 10.95 44.27
N SER A 2 -22.32 11.22 42.99
CA SER A 2 -23.33 10.97 41.95
C SER A 2 -23.40 9.47 41.66
N THR A 3 -24.61 8.91 41.75
CA THR A 3 -24.95 7.55 41.30
C THR A 3 -25.45 7.63 39.86
N ASP A 4 -24.54 7.88 38.94
CA ASP A 4 -24.83 7.79 37.51
C ASP A 4 -24.34 6.40 37.04
N PRO A 5 -25.20 5.55 36.44
CA PRO A 5 -24.77 4.26 35.93
C PRO A 5 -23.76 4.50 34.81
N MET A 6 -22.50 4.15 35.07
CA MET A 6 -21.44 4.23 34.05
C MET A 6 -21.78 3.23 32.94
N ALA A 7 -21.34 3.53 31.72
CA ALA A 7 -21.64 2.71 30.52
C ALA A 7 -21.22 1.23 30.65
N ASP A 8 -20.35 0.89 31.61
CA ASP A 8 -19.94 -0.48 31.94
C ASP A 8 -20.99 -1.32 32.69
N ASP A 9 -22.03 -0.71 33.27
CA ASP A 9 -23.11 -1.44 33.98
C ASP A 9 -24.23 -1.93 33.04
N ALA A 10 -24.18 -1.56 31.76
CA ALA A 10 -25.08 -2.09 30.75
C ALA A 10 -24.68 -3.53 30.41
N TYR A 11 -25.65 -4.44 30.40
CA TYR A 11 -25.44 -5.81 29.92
C TYR A 11 -24.90 -5.76 28.49
N GLN A 12 -23.61 -6.07 28.35
CA GLN A 12 -22.95 -6.31 27.07
C GLN A 12 -23.10 -7.80 26.77
N PRO A 13 -23.99 -8.23 25.86
CA PRO A 13 -24.11 -9.63 25.48
C PRO A 13 -22.84 -10.06 24.75
N THR A 14 -21.81 -10.52 25.46
CA THR A 14 -20.72 -11.30 24.85
C THR A 14 -21.06 -12.80 24.88
N GLY A 15 -22.37 -13.12 24.81
CA GLY A 15 -22.97 -14.35 25.29
C GLY A 15 -22.88 -15.57 24.37
N SER A 16 -22.52 -15.37 23.11
CA SER A 16 -22.20 -16.46 22.20
C SER A 16 -21.17 -15.96 21.21
N ASN A 17 -20.14 -16.76 20.98
CA ASN A 17 -19.06 -16.49 20.05
C ASN A 17 -19.51 -16.47 18.57
N GLU A 18 -20.82 -16.36 18.31
CA GLU A 18 -21.45 -16.43 16.99
C GLU A 18 -21.08 -15.21 16.14
N GLU A 19 -20.92 -14.03 16.74
CA GLU A 19 -20.42 -12.83 16.04
C GLU A 19 -18.90 -12.89 15.72
N GLN A 20 -18.17 -13.87 16.27
CA GLN A 20 -16.74 -14.07 15.98
C GLN A 20 -16.48 -15.11 14.88
N GLU A 21 -17.44 -15.95 14.51
CA GLU A 21 -17.27 -16.88 13.39
C GLU A 21 -17.11 -16.12 12.06
N ASP A 22 -17.84 -15.02 11.86
CA ASP A 22 -17.66 -14.08 10.73
C ASP A 22 -16.42 -13.17 10.88
N ALA A 23 -15.79 -13.14 12.06
CA ALA A 23 -14.55 -12.39 12.30
C ALA A 23 -13.28 -13.27 12.15
N ALA A 24 -13.45 -14.58 11.93
CA ALA A 24 -12.34 -15.45 11.59
C ALA A 24 -11.86 -15.10 10.17
N PRO A 25 -10.53 -15.06 9.92
CA PRO A 25 -10.02 -14.98 8.56
C PRO A 25 -10.67 -16.07 7.71
N LEU A 26 -11.20 -15.69 6.54
CA LEU A 26 -11.80 -16.65 5.61
C LEU A 26 -10.80 -17.75 5.29
N ASP A 27 -11.29 -18.98 5.19
CA ASP A 27 -10.48 -20.05 4.61
C ASP A 27 -10.23 -19.70 3.14
N MET A 28 -8.96 -19.49 2.77
CA MET A 28 -8.59 -19.12 1.41
C MET A 28 -8.96 -20.20 0.39
N GLN A 29 -9.17 -21.45 0.82
CA GLN A 29 -9.66 -22.51 -0.06
C GLN A 29 -11.15 -22.37 -0.41
N ASP A 30 -11.94 -21.71 0.44
CA ASP A 30 -13.39 -21.55 0.30
C ASP A 30 -13.83 -20.10 0.00
N ALA A 31 -12.89 -19.15 -0.01
CA ALA A 31 -13.13 -17.74 -0.29
C ALA A 31 -13.38 -17.49 -1.79
N VAL A 32 -14.39 -16.66 -2.09
CA VAL A 32 -14.73 -16.29 -3.47
C VAL A 32 -13.66 -15.35 -4.03
N ASP A 33 -13.31 -15.54 -5.30
CA ASP A 33 -12.28 -14.78 -6.03
C ASP A 33 -10.86 -14.90 -5.48
N GLU A 34 -10.63 -15.82 -4.54
CA GLU A 34 -9.29 -16.13 -4.07
C GLU A 34 -8.64 -17.27 -4.86
N ARG A 35 -7.30 -17.22 -4.90
CA ARG A 35 -6.50 -18.18 -5.64
C ARG A 35 -6.63 -19.57 -5.03
N THR A 36 -6.87 -20.57 -5.87
CA THR A 36 -6.92 -21.95 -5.41
C THR A 36 -5.52 -22.46 -5.06
N TYR A 37 -5.47 -23.55 -4.29
CA TYR A 37 -4.20 -24.21 -3.96
C TYR A 37 -3.43 -24.63 -5.23
N ASP A 38 -4.13 -25.12 -6.25
CA ASP A 38 -3.53 -25.51 -7.53
C ASP A 38 -2.96 -24.28 -8.27
N ASP A 39 -3.67 -23.15 -8.28
CA ASP A 39 -3.17 -21.89 -8.90
C ASP A 39 -1.86 -21.41 -8.25
N THR A 40 -1.73 -21.58 -6.93
CA THR A 40 -0.49 -21.23 -6.22
C THR A 40 0.68 -22.16 -6.51
N LEU A 41 0.39 -23.43 -6.83
CA LEU A 41 1.40 -24.44 -7.18
C LEU A 41 1.90 -24.30 -8.61
N ASP A 42 1.03 -23.85 -9.52
CA ASP A 42 1.37 -23.61 -10.93
C ASP A 42 2.22 -22.34 -11.12
N GLU A 43 2.18 -21.39 -10.18
CA GLU A 43 2.96 -20.17 -10.23
C GLU A 43 4.42 -20.39 -9.75
N GLY A 44 5.31 -20.57 -10.71
CA GLY A 44 6.75 -20.63 -10.45
C GLY A 44 7.38 -19.24 -10.37
N TYR A 45 8.03 -18.91 -9.25
CA TYR A 45 8.93 -17.75 -9.21
C TYR A 45 10.19 -18.06 -10.05
N SER A 46 10.43 -17.26 -11.09
CA SER A 46 11.68 -17.26 -11.85
C SER A 46 12.57 -16.14 -11.31
N PRO A 47 13.65 -16.46 -10.56
CA PRO A 47 14.57 -15.45 -10.08
C PRO A 47 15.24 -14.71 -11.24
N PRO A 48 15.74 -13.48 -11.03
CA PRO A 48 16.51 -12.78 -12.04
C PRO A 48 17.70 -13.63 -12.54
N GLU A 49 17.83 -13.76 -13.87
CA GLU A 49 18.95 -14.45 -14.52
C GLU A 49 20.32 -13.80 -14.24
N LYS A 50 20.33 -12.62 -13.63
CA LYS A 50 21.53 -11.86 -13.26
C LYS A 50 21.40 -11.28 -11.86
N PRO A 51 22.49 -11.23 -11.09
CA PRO A 51 22.48 -10.63 -9.77
C PRO A 51 22.12 -9.14 -9.84
N LEU A 52 21.22 -8.71 -8.96
CA LEU A 52 20.78 -7.32 -8.89
C LEU A 52 21.77 -6.47 -8.09
N GLY A 53 21.94 -5.22 -8.50
CA GLY A 53 22.70 -4.24 -7.74
C GLY A 53 24.24 -4.41 -7.76
N VAL A 54 24.78 -5.44 -8.42
CA VAL A 54 26.24 -5.65 -8.52
C VAL A 54 26.97 -4.53 -9.25
N ASP A 55 26.26 -3.82 -10.14
CA ASP A 55 26.80 -2.68 -10.89
C ASP A 55 26.56 -1.34 -10.17
N LYS A 56 26.06 -1.36 -8.92
CA LYS A 56 25.81 -0.15 -8.12
C LYS A 56 27.00 0.16 -7.22
N TYR A 57 27.20 1.46 -6.98
CA TYR A 57 28.16 1.93 -5.99
C TYR A 57 27.71 1.57 -4.57
N GLY A 58 28.65 1.27 -3.68
CA GLY A 58 28.38 0.95 -2.27
C GLY A 58 28.20 -0.55 -2.00
N THR A 59 28.55 -1.40 -2.95
CA THR A 59 28.50 -2.87 -2.78
C THR A 59 29.74 -3.40 -2.05
N THR A 60 30.83 -2.63 -2.01
CA THR A 60 32.06 -2.98 -1.30
C THR A 60 32.26 -2.17 -0.02
N ALA A 61 33.04 -2.72 0.93
CA ALA A 61 33.35 -2.05 2.19
C ALA A 61 34.15 -0.74 1.97
N ALA A 62 35.00 -0.69 0.95
CA ALA A 62 35.77 0.50 0.61
C ALA A 62 34.86 1.63 0.12
N GLU A 63 33.94 1.34 -0.81
CA GLU A 63 32.97 2.31 -1.33
C GLU A 63 32.05 2.85 -0.24
N GLN A 64 31.62 2.00 0.71
CA GLN A 64 30.82 2.46 1.85
C GLN A 64 31.60 3.38 2.79
N HIS A 65 32.90 3.14 2.96
CA HIS A 65 33.76 4.01 3.76
C HIS A 65 34.04 5.34 3.06
N GLU A 66 34.28 5.32 1.75
CA GLU A 66 34.55 6.51 0.95
C GLU A 66 33.29 7.35 0.71
N GLY A 67 32.13 6.70 0.61
CA GLY A 67 30.86 7.33 0.28
C GLY A 67 30.75 7.69 -1.21
N GLU A 68 29.52 7.91 -1.67
CA GLU A 68 29.25 8.28 -3.06
C GLU A 68 29.39 9.79 -3.26
N THR A 69 29.98 10.23 -4.37
CA THR A 69 30.08 11.65 -4.71
C THR A 69 28.74 12.21 -5.22
N LEU A 70 28.58 13.53 -5.15
CA LEU A 70 27.38 14.19 -5.70
C LEU A 70 27.22 13.94 -7.20
N ASP A 71 28.32 13.98 -7.96
CA ASP A 71 28.31 13.77 -9.41
C ASP A 71 27.89 12.33 -9.77
N GLN A 72 28.32 11.34 -8.99
CA GLN A 72 27.89 9.95 -9.17
C GLN A 72 26.38 9.81 -8.91
N ARG A 73 25.86 10.43 -7.84
CA ARG A 73 24.43 10.42 -7.52
C ARG A 73 23.59 11.08 -8.62
N LEU A 74 24.05 12.23 -9.13
CA LEU A 74 23.41 12.94 -10.25
C LEU A 74 23.41 12.09 -11.53
N ALA A 75 24.50 11.36 -11.82
CA ALA A 75 24.57 10.49 -12.99
C ALA A 75 23.60 9.29 -12.92
N GLN A 76 23.17 8.90 -11.71
CA GLN A 76 22.18 7.84 -11.51
C GLN A 76 20.74 8.31 -11.57
N GLU A 77 20.49 9.61 -11.42
CA GLU A 77 19.16 10.20 -11.43
C GLU A 77 18.47 10.01 -12.79
N ARG A 78 17.16 9.78 -12.75
CA ARG A 78 16.30 9.79 -13.93
C ARG A 78 15.27 10.90 -13.76
N PRO A 79 14.87 11.59 -14.86
CA PRO A 79 13.78 12.55 -14.78
C PRO A 79 12.54 11.91 -14.21
N ASP A 80 11.78 12.68 -13.44
CA ASP A 80 10.47 12.26 -12.97
C ASP A 80 9.57 11.96 -14.19
N VAL A 81 8.78 10.90 -14.06
CA VAL A 81 7.73 10.62 -15.05
C VAL A 81 6.64 11.66 -14.81
N GLY A 82 6.32 12.44 -15.83
CA GLY A 82 5.25 13.44 -15.75
C GLY A 82 3.92 12.78 -15.39
N GLU A 83 3.01 13.56 -14.81
CA GLU A 83 1.63 13.14 -14.65
C GLU A 83 1.06 12.74 -16.02
N PRO A 84 0.19 11.72 -16.07
CA PRO A 84 -0.53 11.41 -17.30
C PRO A 84 -1.22 12.69 -17.81
N GLU A 85 -1.40 12.79 -19.14
CA GLU A 85 -2.21 13.88 -19.67
C GLU A 85 -3.57 13.88 -18.97
N GLY A 86 -3.88 14.99 -18.31
CA GLY A 86 -5.19 15.21 -17.69
C GLY A 86 -6.30 15.15 -18.75
N ASP A 87 -7.52 15.00 -18.30
CA ASP A 87 -8.69 15.02 -19.18
C ASP A 87 -9.00 16.43 -19.75
N GLY A 88 -8.20 17.44 -19.37
CA GLY A 88 -8.34 18.82 -19.78
C GLY A 88 -9.46 19.57 -19.04
N VAL A 89 -10.14 18.92 -18.09
CA VAL A 89 -11.25 19.51 -17.34
C VAL A 89 -10.68 20.31 -16.18
N GLY A 90 -11.16 21.54 -15.98
CA GLY A 90 -10.69 22.41 -14.89
C GLY A 90 -9.39 23.18 -15.16
N ASP A 91 -8.68 22.88 -16.25
CA ASP A 91 -7.41 23.52 -16.62
C ASP A 91 -7.53 24.96 -17.15
N LEU A 92 -8.76 25.46 -17.37
CA LEU A 92 -8.99 26.79 -17.93
C LEU A 92 -8.58 27.89 -16.93
N PRO A 93 -7.65 28.81 -17.27
CA PRO A 93 -7.25 29.89 -16.37
C PRO A 93 -8.43 30.80 -16.02
N GLY A 94 -8.77 30.86 -14.71
CA GLY A 94 -9.92 31.60 -14.21
C GLY A 94 -11.28 30.89 -14.40
N GLY A 95 -11.27 29.61 -14.78
CA GLY A 95 -12.45 28.75 -14.83
C GLY A 95 -12.88 28.24 -13.44
N GLU A 96 -13.89 27.38 -13.42
CA GLU A 96 -14.48 26.83 -12.18
C GLU A 96 -13.61 25.76 -11.49
N GLY A 97 -12.47 25.38 -12.08
CA GLY A 97 -11.60 24.32 -11.60
C GLY A 97 -12.12 22.92 -11.93
N GLU A 98 -11.42 21.89 -11.44
CA GLU A 98 -11.88 20.51 -11.58
C GLU A 98 -13.18 20.27 -10.79
N PRO A 99 -14.16 19.54 -11.36
CA PRO A 99 -15.38 19.16 -10.66
C PRO A 99 -15.04 18.33 -9.42
N VAL A 100 -15.39 18.83 -8.23
CA VAL A 100 -15.23 18.10 -6.98
C VAL A 100 -16.47 17.25 -6.72
N ASP A 101 -16.27 15.99 -6.35
CA ASP A 101 -17.36 15.12 -5.90
C ASP A 101 -18.05 15.73 -4.67
N PRO A 102 -19.39 15.91 -4.67
CA PRO A 102 -20.12 16.41 -3.49
C PRO A 102 -19.97 15.54 -2.24
N GLU A 103 -19.51 14.30 -2.35
CA GLU A 103 -19.23 13.39 -1.23
C GLU A 103 -17.77 13.50 -0.71
N ALA A 104 -16.91 14.26 -1.39
CA ALA A 104 -15.58 14.58 -0.87
C ALA A 104 -15.74 15.44 0.39
N GLY A 105 -15.48 14.84 1.56
CA GLY A 105 -15.58 15.52 2.85
C GLY A 105 -14.75 16.80 2.94
N THR A 106 -15.17 17.70 3.82
CA THR A 106 -14.55 19.00 4.09
C THR A 106 -13.34 18.91 5.02
#